data_AF-A0A060HPP3-F1
#
_entry.id   AF-A0A060HPP3-F1
#
_cell.length_a   1.000
_cell.length_b   1.000
_cell.length_c   1.000
_cell.angle_alpha   90.00
_cell.angle_beta   90.00
_cell.angle_gamma   90.00
#
_symmetry.space_group_name_H-M   'P 1'
#
loop_
_entity.id
_entity.type
_entity.pdbx_description
1 polymer ?
#
loop_
_entity_poly.entity_id
_entity_poly.type
_entity_poly.pdbx_seq_one_letter_code
_entity_poly.pdbx_strand_id
1 'polypeptide(L)'
;MSQSILEWIFRPISVMSNNVDTYQYLALLRGINVGGNNIIRMTDLIACFEQMGFADVMTYIQSGNILFRADEQNRARLTAKIEGVLPATFHYDSRVVIITHKQLKSVVEGAPRQFGKDAAQYRYDVIFLKEPLTAKTAMKSVSVKDGVDRAYEGKSVCSISHAL
;
A
#
# COMPACT_ATOMS: atom_id res chain seq x y z
N MET A 1 9.09 -5.76 2.37
CA MET A 1 8.66 -4.40 2.80
C MET A 1 9.57 -3.94 3.94
N SER A 2 10.42 -2.93 3.73
CA SER A 2 11.47 -2.56 4.71
C SER A 2 10.88 -1.97 5.99
N GLN A 3 11.58 -2.19 7.10
CA GLN A 3 11.31 -1.63 8.44
C GLN A 3 11.05 -0.11 8.39
N SER A 4 11.67 0.59 7.45
CA SER A 4 11.46 2.02 7.18
C SER A 4 10.04 2.43 6.77
N ILE A 5 9.25 1.53 6.17
CA ILE A 5 7.84 1.80 5.80
C ILE A 5 6.96 1.81 7.06
N LEU A 6 7.14 0.85 7.96
CA LEU A 6 6.44 0.82 9.25
C LEU A 6 6.97 1.91 10.19
N GLU A 7 8.27 2.20 10.18
CA GLU A 7 8.88 3.29 10.95
C GLU A 7 8.46 4.68 10.46
N TRP A 8 7.97 4.86 9.22
CA TRP A 8 7.37 6.14 8.80
C TRP A 8 5.87 6.22 9.12
N ILE A 9 5.14 5.11 9.00
CA ILE A 9 3.76 5.06 9.50
C ILE A 9 3.74 5.32 11.04
N PHE A 10 4.83 4.99 11.77
CA PHE A 10 4.89 5.00 13.25
C PHE A 10 6.07 5.73 13.92
N ARG A 11 6.92 6.51 13.22
CA ARG A 11 7.87 7.43 13.88
C ARG A 11 7.07 8.28 14.88
N PRO A 12 7.60 8.68 16.05
CA PRO A 12 6.82 9.48 16.97
C PRO A 12 6.33 10.70 16.23
N ILE A 13 5.01 10.74 16.07
CA ILE A 13 4.12 11.77 15.57
C ILE A 13 4.48 13.18 16.10
N SER A 14 5.35 13.26 17.11
CA SER A 14 5.96 14.46 17.68
C SER A 14 6.76 15.36 16.72
N VAL A 15 7.27 14.88 15.58
CA VAL A 15 8.01 15.77 14.62
C VAL A 15 7.08 16.40 13.58
N MET A 16 5.82 15.96 13.51
CA MET A 16 4.74 16.58 12.74
C MET A 16 3.56 16.85 13.69
N SER A 17 3.77 17.72 14.67
CA SER A 17 2.70 18.27 15.50
C SER A 17 1.73 19.02 14.59
N ASN A 18 0.65 18.34 14.18
CA ASN A 18 -0.76 18.79 14.27
C ASN A 18 -1.74 17.99 13.39
N ASN A 19 -1.35 16.92 12.68
CA ASN A 19 -2.22 16.44 11.60
C ASN A 19 -2.07 14.96 11.21
N VAL A 20 -2.22 14.03 12.16
CA VAL A 20 -2.28 12.58 11.84
C VAL A 20 -3.62 12.19 11.17
N ASP A 21 -4.58 13.11 11.13
CA ASP A 21 -5.88 12.98 10.47
C ASP A 21 -5.92 13.54 9.02
N THR A 22 -4.79 13.96 8.41
CA THR A 22 -4.82 14.68 7.13
C THR A 22 -5.10 13.86 5.89
N TYR A 23 -4.82 12.56 5.87
CA TYR A 23 -5.01 11.74 4.67
C TYR A 23 -6.06 10.67 4.91
N GLN A 24 -7.00 10.58 3.96
CA GLN A 24 -8.12 9.66 4.06
C GLN A 24 -7.79 8.30 3.43
N TYR A 25 -7.03 8.33 2.33
CA TYR A 25 -6.74 7.19 1.50
C TYR A 25 -5.25 7.05 1.19
N LEU A 26 -4.83 5.80 1.04
CA LEU A 26 -3.57 5.36 0.44
C LEU A 26 -3.91 4.55 -0.82
N ALA A 27 -3.44 5.00 -1.98
CA ALA A 27 -3.40 4.22 -3.20
C ALA A 27 -2.06 3.49 -3.32
N LEU A 28 -2.14 2.19 -3.54
CA LEU A 28 -0.99 1.34 -3.85
C LEU A 28 -1.07 0.94 -5.33
N LEU A 29 -0.20 1.51 -6.14
CA LEU A 29 -0.02 1.18 -7.54
C LEU A 29 1.02 0.06 -7.66
N ARG A 30 0.82 -0.83 -8.62
CA ARG A 30 1.78 -1.89 -8.94
C ARG A 30 2.44 -1.64 -10.29
N GLY A 31 3.70 -2.06 -10.40
CA GLY A 31 4.37 -2.23 -11.69
C GLY A 31 4.88 -0.94 -12.32
N ILE A 32 5.02 0.14 -11.56
CA ILE A 32 5.64 1.39 -12.03
C ILE A 32 7.09 1.50 -11.54
N ASN A 33 7.96 2.12 -12.32
CA ASN A 33 9.38 2.39 -11.97
C ASN A 33 10.19 1.15 -11.53
N VAL A 34 9.84 -0.03 -12.04
CA VAL A 34 10.54 -1.30 -11.73
C VAL A 34 11.24 -1.84 -12.97
N GLY A 35 12.54 -2.15 -12.84
CA GLY A 35 13.33 -2.74 -13.93
C GLY A 35 13.37 -1.89 -15.21
N GLY A 36 13.26 -0.56 -15.09
CA GLY A 36 13.23 0.34 -16.25
C GLY A 36 11.88 0.45 -16.98
N ASN A 37 10.83 -0.22 -16.50
CA ASN A 37 9.51 -0.23 -17.13
C ASN A 37 8.53 0.75 -16.45
N ASN A 38 7.53 1.21 -17.20
CA ASN A 38 6.45 2.08 -16.74
C ASN A 38 7.00 3.28 -15.92
N ILE A 39 7.93 4.02 -16.54
CA ILE A 39 8.62 5.13 -15.89
C ILE A 39 7.66 6.31 -15.75
N ILE A 40 7.35 6.67 -14.50
CA ILE A 40 6.46 7.77 -14.16
C ILE A 40 7.17 8.67 -13.16
N ARG A 41 7.27 9.96 -13.48
CA ARG A 41 7.79 10.97 -12.56
C ARG A 41 6.75 11.21 -11.46
N MET A 42 7.19 11.25 -10.21
CA MET A 42 6.26 11.46 -9.09
C MET A 42 5.53 12.80 -9.14
N THR A 43 6.15 13.84 -9.70
CA THR A 43 5.50 15.13 -9.97
C THR A 43 4.28 14.98 -10.88
N ASP A 44 4.39 14.17 -11.93
CA ASP A 44 3.34 13.98 -12.93
C ASP A 44 2.24 13.09 -12.35
N LEU A 45 2.62 12.11 -11.52
CA LEU A 45 1.68 11.28 -10.78
C LEU A 45 0.86 12.09 -9.77
N ILE A 46 1.51 13.00 -9.03
CA ILE A 46 0.82 13.94 -8.13
C ILE A 46 -0.16 14.79 -8.92
N ALA A 47 0.31 15.45 -9.98
CA ALA A 47 -0.53 16.31 -10.82
C ALA A 47 -1.74 15.55 -11.42
N CYS A 48 -1.56 14.29 -11.81
CA CYS A 48 -2.65 13.45 -12.29
C CYS A 48 -3.72 13.20 -11.22
N PHE A 49 -3.33 12.93 -9.98
CA PHE A 49 -4.25 12.78 -8.86
C PHE A 49 -4.96 14.10 -8.52
N GLU A 50 -4.26 15.23 -8.56
CA GLU A 50 -4.86 16.56 -8.36
C GLU A 50 -5.86 16.92 -9.47
N GLN A 51 -5.56 16.60 -10.74
CA GLN A 51 -6.47 16.78 -11.88
C GLN A 51 -7.73 15.90 -11.76
N MET A 52 -7.64 14.75 -11.08
CA MET A 52 -8.81 13.96 -10.70
C MET A 52 -9.66 14.63 -9.60
N GLY A 53 -9.23 15.76 -9.04
CA GLY A 53 -9.93 16.48 -7.97
C GLY A 53 -9.64 15.91 -6.57
N PHE A 54 -8.53 15.18 -6.41
CA PHE A 54 -8.08 14.76 -5.08
C PHE A 54 -7.26 15.86 -4.43
N ALA A 55 -7.37 15.96 -3.11
CA ALA A 55 -6.70 16.98 -2.32
C ALA A 55 -5.54 16.39 -1.50
N ASP A 56 -4.60 17.25 -1.10
CA ASP A 56 -3.43 16.90 -0.30
C ASP A 56 -2.71 15.66 -0.85
N VAL A 57 -2.38 15.69 -2.14
CA VAL A 57 -1.77 14.54 -2.81
C VAL A 57 -0.28 14.48 -2.49
N MET A 58 0.18 13.33 -2.00
CA MET A 58 1.60 13.09 -1.71
C MET A 58 2.03 11.70 -2.14
N THR A 59 3.25 11.57 -2.68
CA THR A 59 3.86 10.28 -3.03
C THR A 59 4.94 9.90 -2.03
N TYR A 60 5.11 8.60 -1.79
CA TYR A 60 6.27 8.07 -1.07
C TYR A 60 7.24 7.35 -2.01
N ILE A 61 8.47 7.87 -2.10
CA ILE A 61 9.54 7.39 -2.99
C ILE A 61 8.99 7.29 -4.44
N GLN A 62 9.66 6.56 -5.32
CA GLN A 62 9.23 6.27 -6.68
C GLN A 62 8.46 4.95 -6.79
N SER A 63 7.82 4.47 -5.70
CA SER A 63 7.28 3.11 -5.60
C SER A 63 5.77 2.99 -5.82
N GLY A 64 5.08 4.07 -6.22
CA GLY A 64 3.65 4.02 -6.49
C GLY A 64 2.76 4.00 -5.24
N ASN A 65 3.22 4.61 -4.14
CA ASN A 65 2.43 4.79 -2.92
C ASN A 65 1.97 6.24 -2.84
N ILE A 66 0.65 6.48 -2.86
CA ILE A 66 0.08 7.82 -2.94
C ILE A 66 -0.94 8.04 -1.82
N LEU A 67 -0.72 9.06 -1.00
CA LEU A 67 -1.65 9.54 0.02
C LEU A 67 -2.46 10.69 -0.55
N PHE A 68 -3.77 10.71 -0.25
CA PHE A 68 -4.66 11.76 -0.73
C PHE A 68 -5.97 11.82 0.10
N ARG A 69 -6.72 12.90 -0.08
CA ARG A 69 -8.12 13.05 0.33
C ARG A 69 -9.04 13.11 -0.89
N ALA A 70 -10.27 12.62 -0.73
CA ALA A 70 -11.29 12.68 -1.77
C ALA A 70 -12.69 12.83 -1.15
N ASP A 71 -13.56 13.60 -1.81
CA ASP A 71 -14.95 13.73 -1.35
C ASP A 71 -15.73 12.42 -1.53
N GLU A 72 -15.42 11.65 -2.58
CA GLU A 72 -16.01 10.34 -2.82
C GLU A 72 -15.56 9.34 -1.75
N GLN A 73 -16.54 8.75 -1.05
CA GLN A 73 -16.32 7.82 0.05
C GLN A 73 -16.28 6.36 -0.40
N ASN A 74 -16.85 6.06 -1.58
CA ASN A 74 -16.88 4.72 -2.14
C ASN A 74 -15.54 4.35 -2.78
N ARG A 75 -14.80 3.48 -2.09
CA ARG A 75 -13.46 3.01 -2.52
C ARG A 75 -13.46 2.32 -3.88
N ALA A 76 -14.54 1.63 -4.26
CA ALA A 76 -14.63 0.97 -5.56
C ALA A 76 -14.74 2.01 -6.69
N ARG A 77 -15.47 3.10 -6.46
CA ARG A 77 -15.53 4.24 -7.40
C ARG A 77 -14.19 4.98 -7.48
N LEU A 78 -13.52 5.21 -6.36
CA LEU A 78 -12.17 5.78 -6.35
C LEU A 78 -11.20 4.91 -7.16
N THR A 79 -11.19 3.60 -6.88
CA THR A 79 -10.37 2.63 -7.62
C THR A 79 -10.67 2.69 -9.12
N ALA A 80 -11.94 2.61 -9.51
CA ALA A 80 -12.33 2.64 -10.93
C ALA A 80 -11.95 3.96 -11.61
N LYS A 81 -12.08 5.10 -10.92
CA LYS A 81 -11.66 6.41 -11.45
C LYS A 81 -10.15 6.44 -11.71
N ILE A 82 -9.35 6.01 -10.72
CA ILE A 82 -7.90 5.99 -10.83
C ILE A 82 -7.46 4.99 -11.93
N GLU A 83 -8.03 3.78 -11.94
CA GLU A 83 -7.74 2.76 -12.96
C GLU A 83 -8.23 3.15 -14.36
N GLY A 84 -9.17 4.09 -14.48
CA GLY A 84 -9.59 4.64 -15.77
C GLY A 84 -8.67 5.74 -16.31
N VAL A 85 -8.07 6.55 -15.42
CA VAL A 85 -7.24 7.70 -15.82
C VAL A 85 -5.78 7.30 -16.02
N LEU A 86 -5.19 6.52 -15.10
CA LEU A 86 -3.76 6.21 -15.14
C LEU A 86 -3.30 5.53 -16.44
N PRO A 87 -4.02 4.55 -17.02
CA PRO A 87 -3.63 3.94 -18.29
C PRO A 87 -3.69 4.93 -19.46
N ALA A 88 -4.66 5.84 -19.46
CA ALA A 88 -4.79 6.86 -20.50
C ALA A 88 -3.67 7.90 -20.44
N THR A 89 -3.24 8.27 -19.23
CA THR A 89 -2.21 9.30 -19.00
C THR A 89 -0.79 8.75 -19.12
N PHE A 90 -0.53 7.53 -18.62
CA PHE A 90 0.82 6.98 -18.47
C PHE A 90 1.07 5.70 -19.29
N HIS A 91 0.08 5.26 -20.08
CA HIS A 91 0.20 4.15 -21.03
C HIS A 91 0.65 2.82 -20.40
N TYR A 92 0.08 2.44 -19.25
CA TYR A 92 0.37 1.16 -18.58
C TYR A 92 -0.89 0.49 -17.99
N ASP A 93 -0.84 -0.82 -17.74
CA ASP A 93 -1.92 -1.57 -17.05
C ASP A 93 -1.90 -1.25 -15.55
N SER A 94 -2.66 -0.23 -15.15
CA SER A 94 -2.75 0.18 -13.76
C SER A 94 -3.60 -0.78 -12.94
N ARG A 95 -3.01 -1.35 -11.89
CA ARG A 95 -3.74 -2.06 -10.83
C ARG A 95 -3.57 -1.34 -9.52
N VAL A 96 -4.69 -0.94 -8.93
CA VAL A 96 -4.71 -0.09 -7.75
C VAL A 96 -5.46 -0.74 -6.60
N VAL A 97 -4.87 -0.66 -5.41
CA VAL A 97 -5.56 -0.98 -4.15
C VAL A 97 -5.70 0.29 -3.35
N ILE A 98 -6.94 0.66 -3.01
CA ILE A 98 -7.25 1.79 -2.14
C ILE A 98 -7.46 1.30 -0.71
N ILE A 99 -6.76 1.91 0.24
CA ILE A 99 -6.79 1.58 1.66
C ILE A 99 -7.14 2.85 2.43
N THR A 100 -8.05 2.76 3.39
CA THR A 100 -8.32 3.90 4.28
C THR A 100 -7.26 4.01 5.36
N HIS A 101 -7.07 5.21 5.89
CA HIS A 101 -6.20 5.41 7.06
C HIS A 101 -6.54 4.44 8.21
N LYS A 102 -7.83 4.26 8.50
CA LYS A 102 -8.32 3.32 9.52
C LYS A 102 -7.93 1.86 9.23
N GLN A 103 -8.00 1.43 7.98
CA GLN A 103 -7.57 0.08 7.59
C GLN A 103 -6.06 -0.09 7.74
N LEU A 104 -5.27 0.90 7.31
CA LEU A 104 -3.82 0.86 7.45
C LEU A 104 -3.40 0.78 8.92
N LYS A 105 -4.02 1.59 9.79
CA LYS A 105 -3.80 1.54 11.24
C LYS A 105 -4.14 0.15 11.81
N SER A 106 -5.31 -0.39 11.45
CA SER A 106 -5.73 -1.73 11.88
C SER A 106 -4.80 -2.84 11.40
N VAL A 107 -4.20 -2.72 10.21
CA VAL A 107 -3.22 -3.70 9.70
C VAL A 107 -1.98 -3.72 10.57
N VAL A 108 -1.49 -2.56 11.00
CA VAL A 108 -0.28 -2.52 11.81
C VAL A 108 -0.54 -2.92 13.26
N GLU A 109 -1.64 -2.45 13.84
CA GLU A 109 -2.05 -2.86 15.19
C GLU A 109 -2.35 -4.38 15.26
N GLY A 110 -2.83 -4.96 14.16
CA GLY A 110 -3.10 -6.40 14.03
C GLY A 110 -1.91 -7.23 13.57
N ALA A 111 -0.72 -6.64 13.38
CA ALA A 111 0.44 -7.38 12.90
C ALA A 111 0.91 -8.42 13.95
N PRO A 112 1.37 -9.62 13.54
CA PRO A 112 1.88 -10.62 14.46
C PRO A 112 3.03 -10.07 15.32
N ARG A 113 3.07 -10.42 16.62
CA ARG A 113 4.01 -9.83 17.60
C ARG A 113 5.50 -9.91 17.19
N GLN A 114 5.89 -10.89 16.39
CA GLN A 114 7.28 -11.08 15.92
C GLN A 114 7.53 -10.59 14.49
N PHE A 115 6.50 -10.07 13.82
CA PHE A 115 6.62 -9.58 12.45
C PHE A 115 7.48 -8.30 12.41
N GLY A 116 8.48 -8.26 11.52
CA GLY A 116 9.39 -7.13 11.39
C GLY A 116 10.48 -7.02 12.45
N LYS A 117 10.64 -8.00 13.37
CA LYS A 117 11.56 -7.90 14.50
C LYS A 117 12.95 -8.52 14.29
N ASP A 118 13.09 -9.40 13.31
CA ASP A 118 14.35 -10.10 13.03
C ASP A 118 14.66 -10.05 11.54
N ALA A 119 15.14 -8.88 11.10
CA ALA A 119 15.53 -8.65 9.71
C ALA A 119 16.81 -9.40 9.30
N ALA A 120 17.54 -9.99 10.26
CA ALA A 120 18.73 -10.81 9.99
C ALA A 120 18.35 -12.24 9.57
N GLN A 121 17.20 -12.74 10.02
CA GLN A 121 16.69 -14.06 9.66
C GLN A 121 15.59 -14.02 8.62
N TYR A 122 14.83 -12.91 8.53
CA TYR A 122 13.62 -12.86 7.72
C TYR A 122 13.50 -11.61 6.86
N ARG A 123 12.95 -11.80 5.66
CA ARG A 123 12.30 -10.75 4.87
C ARG A 123 10.80 -10.75 5.18
N TYR A 124 10.25 -9.57 5.47
CA TYR A 124 8.84 -9.41 5.81
C TYR A 124 8.06 -8.71 4.69
N ASP A 125 6.93 -9.28 4.29
CA ASP A 125 6.08 -8.75 3.24
C ASP A 125 4.62 -8.67 3.69
N VAL A 126 3.96 -7.54 3.43
CA VAL A 126 2.53 -7.35 3.65
C VAL A 126 1.87 -7.19 2.29
N ILE A 127 0.93 -8.07 1.98
CA ILE A 127 0.23 -8.10 0.70
C ILE A 127 -1.17 -7.53 0.91
N PHE A 128 -1.42 -6.34 0.37
CA PHE A 128 -2.75 -5.74 0.35
C PHE A 128 -3.58 -6.31 -0.79
N LEU A 129 -4.83 -6.64 -0.49
CA LEU A 129 -5.70 -7.38 -1.41
C LEU A 129 -6.72 -6.45 -2.06
N LYS A 130 -6.88 -6.59 -3.38
CA LYS A 130 -7.94 -5.93 -4.15
C LYS A 130 -9.24 -6.70 -3.97
N GLU A 131 -10.31 -6.02 -3.61
CA GLU A 131 -11.65 -6.64 -3.55
C GLU A 131 -12.06 -7.22 -4.91
N PRO A 132 -12.79 -8.35 -4.94
CA PRO A 132 -13.39 -9.07 -3.80
C PRO A 132 -12.45 -10.13 -3.17
N LEU A 133 -11.16 -10.16 -3.50
CA LEU A 133 -10.23 -11.14 -2.95
C LEU A 133 -10.05 -10.95 -1.44
N THR A 134 -10.30 -12.00 -0.67
CA THR A 134 -10.13 -12.01 0.79
C THR A 134 -8.82 -12.68 1.18
N ALA A 135 -8.30 -12.37 2.36
CA ALA A 135 -7.07 -12.98 2.87
C ALA A 135 -7.22 -14.50 3.01
N LYS A 136 -8.34 -14.97 3.56
CA LYS A 136 -8.69 -16.40 3.61
C LYS A 136 -8.56 -17.10 2.27
N THR A 137 -9.07 -16.49 1.19
CA THR A 137 -8.98 -17.09 -0.15
C THR A 137 -7.58 -16.98 -0.71
N ALA A 138 -6.93 -15.82 -0.58
CA ALA A 138 -5.57 -15.59 -1.06
C ALA A 138 -4.55 -16.54 -0.42
N MET A 139 -4.69 -16.80 0.89
CA MET A 139 -3.81 -17.69 1.66
C MET A 139 -3.78 -19.12 1.12
N LYS A 140 -4.84 -19.60 0.45
CA LYS A 140 -4.85 -20.92 -0.20
C LYS A 140 -3.83 -21.04 -1.34
N SER A 141 -3.40 -19.90 -1.89
CA SER A 141 -2.44 -19.82 -2.99
C SER A 141 -1.08 -19.29 -2.53
N VAL A 142 -0.90 -19.00 -1.24
CA VAL A 142 0.38 -18.59 -0.68
C VAL A 142 1.22 -19.84 -0.44
N SER A 143 2.26 -20.03 -1.24
CA SER A 143 3.27 -21.06 -1.00
C SER A 143 4.30 -20.55 -0.01
N VAL A 144 4.33 -21.17 1.17
CA VAL A 144 5.39 -20.97 2.18
C VAL A 144 6.31 -22.18 2.20
N LYS A 145 7.62 -21.97 2.40
CA LYS A 145 8.54 -23.07 2.71
C LYS A 145 8.22 -23.60 4.09
N ASP A 146 7.69 -24.82 4.16
CA ASP A 146 7.26 -25.41 5.43
C ASP A 146 8.42 -25.50 6.44
N GLY A 147 8.11 -25.21 7.70
CA GLY A 147 9.10 -25.12 8.79
C GLY A 147 10.04 -23.89 8.77
N VAL A 148 9.98 -23.05 7.73
CA VAL A 148 10.94 -21.96 7.50
C VAL A 148 10.24 -20.61 7.37
N ASP A 149 9.26 -20.52 6.47
CA ASP A 149 8.46 -19.33 6.25
C ASP A 149 7.24 -19.31 7.18
N ARG A 150 6.71 -18.11 7.45
CA ARG A 150 5.50 -17.92 8.26
C ARG A 150 4.52 -17.04 7.50
N ALA A 151 3.25 -17.45 7.42
CA ALA A 151 2.21 -16.64 6.82
C ALA A 151 1.01 -16.47 7.76
N TYR A 152 0.44 -15.28 7.76
CA TYR A 152 -0.61 -14.85 8.68
C TYR A 152 -1.74 -14.19 7.89
N GLU A 153 -2.97 -14.60 8.19
CA GLU A 153 -4.17 -13.99 7.66
C GLU A 153 -4.51 -12.72 8.47
N GLY A 154 -4.64 -11.59 7.78
CA GLY A 154 -5.17 -10.34 8.34
C GLY A 154 -6.51 -9.98 7.71
N LYS A 155 -7.20 -8.97 8.27
CA LYS A 155 -8.55 -8.58 7.81
C LYS A 155 -8.62 -8.15 6.34
N SER A 156 -7.56 -7.53 5.82
CA SER A 156 -7.48 -7.06 4.42
C SER A 156 -6.09 -7.27 3.80
N VAL A 157 -5.26 -8.07 4.47
CA VAL A 157 -3.87 -8.31 4.08
C VAL A 157 -3.47 -9.75 4.36
N CYS A 158 -2.46 -10.24 3.64
CA CYS A 158 -1.66 -11.39 4.08
C CYS A 158 -0.30 -10.89 4.53
N SER A 159 0.20 -11.35 5.68
CA SER A 159 1.54 -11.01 6.16
C SER A 159 2.43 -12.24 6.07
N ILE A 160 3.59 -12.13 5.45
CA ILE A 160 4.51 -13.24 5.22
C ILE A 160 5.91 -12.89 5.75
N SER A 161 6.52 -13.80 6.48
CA SER A 161 7.93 -13.78 6.87
C SER A 161 8.63 -14.88 6.07
N HIS A 162 9.51 -14.48 5.16
CA HIS A 162 10.35 -15.40 4.38
C HIS A 162 11.70 -15.52 5.05
N ALA A 163 12.17 -16.73 5.36
CA ALA A 163 13.55 -16.84 5.85
C ALA A 163 14.54 -16.49 4.73
N LEU A 164 15.64 -15.84 5.11
CA LEU A 164 16.72 -15.44 4.21
C LEU A 164 17.58 -16.62 3.74
#